data_AF-A0A0K8VE68-F1
#
_entry.id   AF-A0A0K8VE68-F1
#
_cell.length_a   1.000
_cell.length_b   1.000
_cell.length_c   1.000
_cell.angle_alpha   90.00
_cell.angle_beta   90.00
_cell.angle_gamma   90.00
#
_symmetry.space_group_name_H-M   'P 1'
#
loop_
_entity.id
_entity.type
_entity.pdbx_description
1 polymer ?
#
loop_
_entity_poly.entity_id
_entity_poly.type
_entity_poly.pdbx_seq_one_letter_code
_entity_poly.pdbx_strand_id
1 'polypeptide(L)'
;MAGVWIKTDSNPTLKRNKIYDGRDGGICIFNGGKGILEENDIFRNTQAGVLISTQSHPILRRNRIYDGQAAGVEITNNATATLEHNQIFKNKFGGLCLASGVQPIIRGNNIFNNEDEVEKAVSGGQCLYKISSYTSFPMHDFYRCQTCNTTDRNAICVNCIKNCHAGHDVEFIRHDR
;
A
#
# COMPACT_ATOMS: atom_id res chain seq x y z
N MET A 1 -9.86 -4.22 13.69
CA MET A 1 -9.64 -5.63 13.37
C MET A 1 -9.82 -5.81 11.88
N ALA A 2 -8.89 -6.51 11.20
CA ALA A 2 -9.03 -6.80 9.77
C ALA A 2 -10.19 -7.76 9.52
N GLY A 3 -10.81 -7.67 8.33
CA GLY A 3 -11.92 -8.54 7.95
C GLY A 3 -11.50 -10.00 7.84
N VAL A 4 -10.36 -10.26 7.19
CA VAL A 4 -9.77 -11.60 7.05
C VAL A 4 -8.26 -11.54 7.28
N TRP A 5 -7.75 -12.55 7.99
CA TRP A 5 -6.31 -12.79 8.12
C TRP A 5 -5.91 -14.11 7.45
N ILE A 6 -4.88 -14.06 6.61
CA ILE A 6 -4.25 -15.25 6.04
C ILE A 6 -2.78 -15.23 6.48
N LYS A 7 -2.39 -16.18 7.33
CA LYS A 7 -1.06 -16.20 7.95
C LYS A 7 -0.44 -17.58 7.95
N THR A 8 0.87 -17.64 8.18
CA THR A 8 1.60 -18.87 8.53
C THR A 8 1.40 -19.94 7.46
N ASP A 9 1.80 -19.60 6.24
CA ASP A 9 1.72 -20.47 5.05
C ASP A 9 0.32 -20.98 4.68
N SER A 10 -0.73 -20.42 5.28
CA SER A 10 -2.12 -20.76 4.96
C SER A 10 -2.44 -20.49 3.49
N ASN A 11 -3.21 -21.37 2.87
CA ASN A 11 -3.58 -21.29 1.45
C ASN A 11 -5.10 -21.42 1.23
N PRO A 12 -5.93 -20.52 1.78
CA PRO A 12 -7.38 -20.59 1.63
C PRO A 12 -7.83 -20.07 0.25
N THR A 13 -9.04 -20.45 -0.15
CA THR A 13 -9.74 -19.84 -1.29
C THR A 13 -10.90 -18.99 -0.79
N LEU A 14 -10.87 -17.69 -1.07
CA LEU A 14 -11.96 -16.77 -0.82
C LEU A 14 -12.61 -16.45 -2.15
N LYS A 15 -13.85 -16.89 -2.32
CA LYS A 15 -14.59 -16.69 -3.56
C LYS A 15 -15.93 -16.02 -3.32
N ARG A 16 -16.22 -14.95 -4.07
CA ARG A 16 -17.52 -14.26 -4.06
C ARG A 16 -17.97 -13.74 -2.69
N ASN A 17 -17.02 -13.25 -1.89
CA ASN A 17 -17.29 -12.63 -0.59
C ASN A 17 -17.41 -11.11 -0.70
N LYS A 18 -18.06 -10.51 0.29
CA LYS A 18 -18.06 -9.06 0.54
C LYS A 18 -17.31 -8.77 1.83
N ILE A 19 -16.25 -7.98 1.77
CA ILE A 19 -15.37 -7.68 2.91
C ILE A 19 -15.26 -6.16 3.05
N TYR A 20 -15.91 -5.60 4.06
CA TYR A 20 -16.13 -4.17 4.11
C TYR A 20 -16.29 -3.61 5.53
N ASP A 21 -16.20 -2.28 5.64
CA ASP A 21 -16.33 -1.51 6.89
C ASP A 21 -15.37 -2.00 8.01
N GLY A 22 -14.23 -2.59 7.62
CA GLY A 22 -13.18 -3.03 8.53
C GLY A 22 -12.34 -1.86 9.05
N ARG A 23 -12.04 -1.86 10.36
CA ARG A 23 -11.23 -0.80 11.00
C ARG A 23 -9.73 -0.89 10.71
N ASP A 24 -9.25 -2.04 10.21
CA ASP A 24 -7.88 -2.22 9.72
C ASP A 24 -7.90 -2.48 8.21
N GLY A 25 -7.03 -3.35 7.70
CA GLY A 25 -7.10 -3.82 6.32
C GLY A 25 -8.31 -4.72 6.08
N GLY A 26 -8.84 -4.73 4.85
CA GLY A 26 -9.94 -5.63 4.49
C GLY A 26 -9.48 -7.09 4.58
N ILE A 27 -8.43 -7.42 3.82
CA ILE A 27 -7.73 -8.71 3.87
C ILE A 27 -6.26 -8.47 4.16
N CYS A 28 -5.75 -9.17 5.17
CA CYS A 28 -4.39 -9.05 5.66
C CYS A 28 -3.65 -10.38 5.48
N ILE A 29 -2.65 -10.40 4.61
CA ILE A 29 -1.89 -11.60 4.21
C ILE A 29 -0.44 -11.44 4.65
N PHE A 30 0.01 -12.31 5.56
CA PHE A 30 1.32 -12.21 6.22
C PHE A 30 2.00 -13.57 6.37
N ASN A 31 3.28 -13.56 6.72
CA ASN A 31 4.08 -14.71 7.15
C ASN A 31 3.94 -15.91 6.20
N GLY A 32 4.31 -15.72 4.93
CA GLY A 32 4.21 -16.77 3.93
C GLY A 32 2.78 -17.10 3.47
N GLY A 33 1.77 -16.35 3.95
CA GLY A 33 0.37 -16.54 3.55
C GLY A 33 0.19 -16.54 2.03
N LYS A 34 -0.62 -17.48 1.54
CA LYS A 34 -0.94 -17.72 0.13
C LYS A 34 -2.44 -17.60 -0.05
N GLY A 35 -2.99 -18.29 -1.03
CA GLY A 35 -4.42 -18.37 -1.26
C GLY A 35 -4.86 -17.71 -2.55
N ILE A 36 -6.13 -17.94 -2.85
CA ILE A 36 -6.79 -17.41 -4.04
C ILE A 36 -7.93 -16.52 -3.56
N LEU A 37 -7.85 -15.25 -3.91
CA LEU A 37 -8.94 -14.29 -3.77
C LEU A 37 -9.59 -14.14 -5.14
N GLU A 38 -10.80 -14.67 -5.31
CA GLU A 38 -11.52 -14.65 -6.57
C GLU A 38 -12.89 -13.99 -6.48
N GLU A 39 -13.19 -13.04 -7.36
CA GLU A 39 -14.54 -12.45 -7.49
C GLU A 39 -15.06 -11.83 -6.18
N ASN A 40 -14.19 -11.34 -5.30
CA ASN A 40 -14.59 -10.69 -4.05
C ASN A 40 -14.79 -9.19 -4.24
N ASP A 41 -15.71 -8.63 -3.46
CA ASP A 41 -15.92 -7.19 -3.31
C ASP A 41 -15.30 -6.74 -1.98
N ILE A 42 -14.26 -5.90 -2.04
CA ILE A 42 -13.51 -5.43 -0.88
C ILE A 42 -13.59 -3.90 -0.83
N PHE A 43 -14.31 -3.33 0.13
CA PHE A 43 -14.63 -1.91 0.08
C PHE A 43 -14.80 -1.22 1.42
N ARG A 44 -14.65 0.12 1.46
CA ARG A 44 -14.85 0.94 2.68
C ARG A 44 -14.08 0.46 3.91
N ASN A 45 -12.90 -0.11 3.71
CA ASN A 45 -12.00 -0.42 4.82
C ASN A 45 -11.17 0.82 5.19
N THR A 46 -10.83 0.96 6.47
CA THR A 46 -10.08 2.12 6.98
C THR A 46 -8.63 2.11 6.51
N GLN A 47 -7.98 0.94 6.45
CA GLN A 47 -6.65 0.77 5.87
C GLN A 47 -6.74 0.14 4.47
N ALA A 48 -5.64 -0.47 4.00
CA ALA A 48 -5.58 -1.05 2.67
C ALA A 48 -6.69 -2.09 2.45
N GLY A 49 -7.31 -2.10 1.27
CA GLY A 49 -8.30 -3.11 0.92
C GLY A 49 -7.71 -4.52 1.02
N VAL A 50 -6.55 -4.74 0.40
CA VAL A 50 -5.73 -5.93 0.58
C VAL A 50 -4.30 -5.53 0.93
N LEU A 51 -3.83 -5.97 2.09
CA LEU A 51 -2.44 -5.80 2.54
C LEU A 51 -1.71 -7.14 2.44
N ILE A 52 -0.61 -7.16 1.69
CA ILE A 52 0.21 -8.35 1.43
C ILE A 52 1.63 -8.05 1.90
N SER A 53 2.16 -8.86 2.81
CA SER A 53 3.45 -8.57 3.42
C SER A 53 4.16 -9.84 3.90
N THR A 54 5.40 -9.71 4.36
CA THR A 54 6.22 -10.76 4.96
C THR A 54 6.27 -12.05 4.12
N GLN A 55 6.85 -11.93 2.93
CA GLN A 55 7.07 -13.06 2.00
C GLN A 55 5.77 -13.82 1.62
N SER A 56 4.63 -13.14 1.62
CA SER A 56 3.37 -13.69 1.12
C SER A 56 3.29 -13.67 -0.41
N HIS A 57 2.53 -14.63 -0.98
CA HIS A 57 2.42 -14.86 -2.42
C HIS A 57 1.00 -15.27 -2.87
N PRO A 58 -0.05 -14.47 -2.60
CA PRO A 58 -1.41 -14.80 -2.99
C PRO A 58 -1.70 -14.52 -4.47
N ILE A 59 -2.80 -15.09 -4.97
CA ILE A 59 -3.37 -14.79 -6.28
C ILE A 59 -4.68 -14.02 -6.09
N LEU A 60 -4.77 -12.82 -6.66
CA LEU A 60 -5.99 -12.02 -6.70
C LEU A 60 -6.50 -12.01 -8.13
N ARG A 61 -7.70 -12.56 -8.35
CA ARG A 61 -8.31 -12.67 -9.66
C ARG A 61 -9.74 -12.11 -9.69
N ARG A 62 -10.04 -11.20 -10.62
CA ARG A 62 -11.39 -10.65 -10.83
C ARG A 62 -12.04 -10.03 -9.58
N ASN A 63 -11.25 -9.51 -8.64
CA ASN A 63 -11.77 -8.81 -7.47
C ASN A 63 -12.08 -7.34 -7.79
N ARG A 64 -13.00 -6.75 -7.03
CA ARG A 64 -13.29 -5.31 -7.03
C ARG A 64 -12.88 -4.73 -5.70
N ILE A 65 -11.93 -3.79 -5.71
CA ILE A 65 -11.34 -3.19 -4.51
C ILE A 65 -11.52 -1.68 -4.57
N TYR A 66 -12.41 -1.13 -3.74
CA TYR A 66 -12.88 0.24 -3.95
C TYR A 66 -13.41 0.99 -2.72
N ASP A 67 -13.57 2.31 -2.84
CA ASP A 67 -14.08 3.20 -1.79
C ASP A 67 -13.35 3.04 -0.44
N GLY A 68 -12.06 2.64 -0.47
CA GLY A 68 -11.22 2.48 0.72
C GLY A 68 -10.62 3.82 1.19
N GLN A 69 -10.40 3.95 2.50
CA GLN A 69 -9.78 5.15 3.09
C GLN A 69 -8.24 5.15 3.02
N ALA A 70 -7.65 4.09 2.46
CA ALA A 70 -6.22 4.02 2.20
C ALA A 70 -5.91 3.55 0.77
N ALA A 71 -4.90 2.69 0.58
CA ALA A 71 -4.60 2.08 -0.71
C ALA A 71 -5.60 0.96 -1.05
N GLY A 72 -5.80 0.67 -2.34
CA GLY A 72 -6.60 -0.49 -2.74
C GLY A 72 -5.88 -1.80 -2.40
N VAL A 73 -4.71 -2.00 -3.01
CA VAL A 73 -3.79 -3.12 -2.74
C VAL A 73 -2.44 -2.56 -2.34
N GLU A 74 -1.90 -3.05 -1.24
CA GLU A 74 -0.59 -2.67 -0.70
C GLU A 74 0.27 -3.92 -0.56
N ILE A 75 1.49 -3.90 -1.12
CA ILE A 75 2.42 -5.03 -1.09
C ILE A 75 3.78 -4.56 -0.55
N THR A 76 4.25 -5.16 0.55
CA THR A 76 5.46 -4.74 1.28
C THR A 76 6.31 -5.92 1.76
N ASN A 77 7.44 -5.65 2.42
CA ASN A 77 8.28 -6.63 3.13
C ASN A 77 8.59 -7.91 2.33
N ASN A 78 9.16 -7.75 1.13
CA ASN A 78 9.55 -8.85 0.24
C ASN A 78 8.42 -9.81 -0.12
N ALA A 79 7.16 -9.39 0.01
CA ALA A 79 6.03 -10.12 -0.54
C ALA A 79 5.91 -9.87 -2.05
N THR A 80 5.15 -10.73 -2.71
CA THR A 80 4.71 -10.54 -4.10
C THR A 80 3.27 -11.02 -4.23
N ALA A 81 2.67 -10.84 -5.39
CA ALA A 81 1.34 -11.33 -5.69
C ALA A 81 1.15 -11.50 -7.19
N THR A 82 0.19 -12.35 -7.57
CA THR A 82 -0.33 -12.38 -8.94
C THR A 82 -1.67 -11.66 -8.95
N LEU A 83 -1.74 -10.51 -9.61
CA LEU A 83 -2.94 -9.71 -9.81
C LEU A 83 -3.45 -9.92 -11.24
N GLU A 84 -4.62 -10.52 -11.41
CA GLU A 84 -5.22 -10.78 -12.72
C GLU A 84 -6.65 -10.24 -12.81
N HIS A 85 -6.92 -9.37 -13.79
CA HIS A 85 -8.27 -8.89 -14.09
C HIS A 85 -9.02 -8.24 -12.91
N ASN A 86 -8.31 -7.65 -11.95
CA ASN A 86 -8.93 -6.94 -10.83
C ASN A 86 -9.32 -5.51 -11.24
N GLN A 87 -10.33 -4.96 -10.59
CA GLN A 87 -10.71 -3.56 -10.68
C GLN A 87 -10.38 -2.87 -9.36
N ILE A 88 -9.54 -1.84 -9.38
CA ILE A 88 -9.09 -1.12 -8.18
C ILE A 88 -9.31 0.37 -8.36
N PHE A 89 -10.29 0.93 -7.65
CA PHE A 89 -10.78 2.29 -7.95
C PHE A 89 -11.33 3.03 -6.73
N LYS A 90 -11.36 4.37 -6.78
CA LYS A 90 -11.93 5.22 -5.73
C LYS A 90 -11.35 4.97 -4.33
N ASN A 91 -10.09 4.56 -4.25
CA ASN A 91 -9.38 4.52 -2.98
C ASN A 91 -8.75 5.88 -2.70
N LYS A 92 -8.65 6.25 -1.42
CA LYS A 92 -8.16 7.57 -1.00
C LYS A 92 -6.67 7.79 -1.33
N PHE A 93 -5.83 6.76 -1.27
CA PHE A 93 -4.47 6.84 -1.80
C PHE A 93 -4.38 6.10 -3.13
N GLY A 94 -3.21 5.56 -3.47
CA GLY A 94 -3.02 4.80 -4.70
C GLY A 94 -3.88 3.53 -4.76
N GLY A 95 -4.29 3.17 -5.96
CA GLY A 95 -4.97 1.89 -6.18
C GLY A 95 -4.06 0.70 -5.90
N LEU A 96 -2.83 0.72 -6.43
CA LEU A 96 -1.82 -0.31 -6.20
C LEU A 96 -0.54 0.35 -5.68
N CYS A 97 -0.14 -0.05 -4.47
CA CYS A 97 1.02 0.46 -3.75
C CYS A 97 2.06 -0.65 -3.55
N LEU A 98 3.26 -0.48 -4.09
CA LEU A 98 4.36 -1.46 -4.06
C LEU A 98 5.60 -0.89 -3.36
N ALA A 99 6.08 -1.54 -2.29
CA ALA A 99 7.31 -1.16 -1.62
C ALA A 99 8.56 -1.45 -2.48
N SER A 100 9.70 -0.88 -2.10
CA SER A 100 10.99 -1.15 -2.73
C SER A 100 11.30 -2.64 -2.81
N GLY A 101 11.70 -3.10 -3.99
CA GLY A 101 12.05 -4.51 -4.25
C GLY A 101 10.85 -5.42 -4.49
N VAL A 102 9.61 -4.96 -4.34
CA VAL A 102 8.40 -5.75 -4.61
C VAL A 102 8.12 -5.79 -6.12
N GLN A 103 7.97 -7.01 -6.65
CA GLN A 103 7.69 -7.26 -8.06
C GLN A 103 6.51 -8.23 -8.21
N PRO A 104 5.26 -7.73 -8.30
CA PRO A 104 4.09 -8.56 -8.53
C PRO A 104 3.92 -8.87 -10.02
N ILE A 105 3.24 -9.97 -10.32
CA ILE A 105 2.76 -10.27 -11.67
C ILE A 105 1.43 -9.55 -11.88
N ILE A 106 1.36 -8.65 -12.84
CA ILE A 106 0.16 -7.82 -13.11
C ILE A 106 -0.33 -8.11 -14.53
N ARG A 107 -1.58 -8.57 -14.67
CA ARG A 107 -2.20 -8.85 -15.98
C ARG A 107 -3.65 -8.40 -16.05
N GLY A 108 -3.97 -7.57 -17.04
CA GLY A 108 -5.35 -7.18 -17.34
C GLY A 108 -6.10 -6.49 -16.19
N ASN A 109 -5.40 -5.92 -15.20
CA ASN A 109 -6.03 -5.17 -14.12
C ASN A 109 -6.41 -3.76 -14.59
N ASN A 110 -7.53 -3.25 -14.10
CA ASN A 110 -8.00 -1.90 -14.34
C ASN A 110 -7.91 -1.07 -13.05
N ILE A 111 -6.97 -0.13 -13.01
CA ILE A 111 -6.71 0.73 -11.84
C ILE A 111 -7.03 2.16 -12.24
N PHE A 112 -8.06 2.77 -11.67
CA PHE A 112 -8.61 4.05 -12.16
C PHE A 112 -9.32 4.83 -11.06
N ASN A 113 -9.45 6.15 -11.23
CA ASN A 113 -10.21 7.04 -10.34
C ASN A 113 -9.87 6.89 -8.84
N ASN A 114 -8.62 6.60 -8.50
CA ASN A 114 -8.16 6.70 -7.11
C ASN A 114 -7.82 8.18 -6.83
N GLU A 115 -7.81 8.58 -5.56
CA GLU A 115 -7.65 9.99 -5.21
C GLU A 115 -6.18 10.44 -5.19
N ASP A 116 -5.22 9.51 -5.14
CA ASP A 116 -3.78 9.78 -5.23
C ASP A 116 -3.33 10.91 -4.28
N GLU A 117 -3.84 10.90 -3.04
CA GLU A 117 -3.60 11.95 -2.04
C GLU A 117 -2.11 12.19 -1.75
N VAL A 118 -1.25 11.18 -1.94
CA VAL A 118 0.22 11.35 -1.84
C VAL A 118 0.72 12.31 -2.91
N GLU A 119 0.33 12.12 -4.16
CA GLU A 119 0.75 12.96 -5.28
C GLU A 119 0.24 14.40 -5.09
N LYS A 120 -1.00 14.55 -4.62
CA LYS A 120 -1.56 15.86 -4.25
C LYS A 120 -0.74 16.52 -3.15
N ALA A 121 -0.39 15.81 -2.09
CA ALA A 121 0.44 16.35 -1.01
C ALA A 121 1.85 16.71 -1.51
N VAL A 122 2.45 15.89 -2.39
CA VAL A 122 3.72 16.20 -3.07
C VAL A 122 3.60 17.50 -3.85
N SER A 123 2.58 17.64 -4.69
CA SER A 123 2.35 18.84 -5.52
C SER A 123 2.07 20.09 -4.68
N GLY A 124 1.39 19.95 -3.54
CA GLY A 124 1.08 21.02 -2.61
C GLY A 124 2.23 21.39 -1.66
N GLY A 125 3.40 20.77 -1.78
CA GLY A 125 4.55 21.05 -0.93
C GLY A 125 4.38 20.60 0.53
N GLN A 126 3.35 19.79 0.83
CA GLN A 126 3.07 19.32 2.18
C GLN A 126 4.04 18.22 2.60
N CYS A 127 4.51 18.25 3.85
CA CYS A 127 5.32 17.17 4.41
C CYS A 127 4.48 15.89 4.48
N LEU A 128 4.96 14.80 3.89
CA LEU A 128 4.20 13.53 3.81
C LEU A 128 3.94 12.90 5.18
N TYR A 129 4.81 13.17 6.18
CA TYR A 129 4.56 12.77 7.57
C TYR A 129 3.33 13.45 8.19
N LYS A 130 2.87 14.58 7.67
CA LYS A 130 1.65 15.26 8.17
C LYS A 130 0.37 14.64 7.66
N ILE A 131 0.41 13.95 6.51
CA ILE A 131 -0.74 13.22 5.97
C ILE A 131 -0.76 11.76 6.43
N SER A 132 0.38 11.23 6.87
CA SER A 132 0.47 9.97 7.62
C SER A 132 -0.20 10.13 8.99
N SER A 133 -1.23 9.33 9.24
CA SER A 133 -1.97 9.29 10.50
C SER A 133 -2.07 7.85 11.03
N TYR A 134 -2.52 7.68 12.27
CA TYR A 134 -2.71 6.35 12.88
C TYR A 134 -3.57 5.39 12.05
N THR A 135 -4.47 5.92 11.21
CA THR A 135 -5.40 5.13 10.40
C THR A 135 -4.96 4.99 8.94
N SER A 136 -3.95 5.72 8.51
CA SER A 136 -3.64 5.93 7.10
C SER A 136 -2.17 6.29 6.95
N PHE A 137 -1.34 5.30 6.61
CA PHE A 137 0.08 5.48 6.36
C PHE A 137 0.33 5.33 4.86
N PRO A 138 0.36 6.45 4.12
CA PRO A 138 0.66 6.40 2.70
C PRO A 138 2.09 5.91 2.47
N MET A 139 2.22 5.00 1.52
CA MET A 139 3.52 4.56 1.05
C MET A 139 4.17 5.66 0.20
N HIS A 140 5.40 6.02 0.52
CA HIS A 140 6.14 7.07 -0.18
C HIS A 140 7.67 6.88 -0.06
N ASP A 141 8.42 7.71 -0.79
CA ASP A 141 9.89 7.70 -0.74
C ASP A 141 10.42 8.31 0.56
N PHE A 142 11.38 7.62 1.15
CA PHE A 142 12.16 8.06 2.30
C PHE A 142 13.59 8.36 1.88
N TYR A 143 14.10 9.49 2.36
CA TYR A 143 15.44 9.96 2.05
C TYR A 143 16.24 10.23 3.32
N ARG A 144 17.56 10.08 3.19
CA ARG A 144 18.55 10.45 4.19
C ARG A 144 19.19 11.76 3.76
N CYS A 145 19.13 12.77 4.60
CA CYS A 145 19.99 13.95 4.49
C CYS A 145 21.30 13.72 5.25
N GLN A 146 22.42 13.64 4.53
CA GLN A 146 23.75 13.44 5.09
C GLN A 146 24.26 14.71 5.78
N THR A 147 23.98 15.88 5.20
CA THR A 147 24.32 17.19 5.79
C THR A 147 23.73 17.37 7.20
N CYS A 148 22.51 16.88 7.43
CA CYS A 148 21.82 16.97 8.72
C CYS A 148 22.02 15.72 9.59
N ASN A 149 22.84 14.76 9.17
CA ASN A 149 23.07 13.49 9.88
C ASN A 149 21.78 12.74 10.24
N THR A 150 20.81 12.73 9.31
CA THR A 150 19.58 11.93 9.48
C THR A 150 19.87 10.43 9.31
N THR A 151 19.00 9.61 9.85
CA THR A 151 19.05 8.14 9.85
C THR A 151 17.75 7.55 9.33
N ASP A 152 17.68 6.23 9.18
CA ASP A 152 16.45 5.54 8.75
C ASP A 152 15.27 5.74 9.71
N ARG A 153 15.53 6.13 10.97
CA ARG A 153 14.49 6.40 11.99
C ARG A 153 13.93 7.82 11.91
N ASN A 154 14.66 8.74 11.30
CA ASN A 154 14.29 10.15 11.12
C ASN A 154 14.52 10.56 9.66
N ALA A 155 14.15 9.68 8.75
CA ALA A 155 14.18 9.95 7.32
C ALA A 155 13.27 11.13 6.98
N ILE A 156 13.51 11.73 5.82
CA ILE A 156 12.76 12.88 5.33
C ILE A 156 12.01 12.51 4.05
N CYS A 157 10.92 13.23 3.78
CA CYS A 157 10.15 13.05 2.54
C CYS A 157 10.63 14.00 1.43
N VAL A 158 10.18 13.76 0.19
CA VAL A 158 10.54 14.57 -0.99
C VAL A 158 10.28 16.08 -0.80
N ASN A 159 9.23 16.47 -0.08
CA ASN A 159 8.92 17.87 0.17
C ASN A 159 9.77 18.49 1.29
N CYS A 160 10.23 17.70 2.26
CA CYS A 160 11.21 18.17 3.22
C CYS A 160 12.53 18.53 2.52
N ILE A 161 12.93 17.77 1.49
CA ILE A 161 14.11 18.07 0.67
C ILE A 161 13.96 19.45 0.01
N LYS A 162 12.83 19.70 -0.63
CA LYS A 162 12.58 20.97 -1.34
C LYS A 162 12.49 22.18 -0.40
N ASN A 163 11.99 21.99 0.82
CA ASN A 163 11.70 23.07 1.75
C ASN A 163 12.81 23.28 2.79
N CYS A 164 13.01 22.31 3.67
CA CYS A 164 13.88 22.45 4.85
C CYS A 164 15.33 22.01 4.58
N HIS A 165 15.56 21.19 3.55
CA HIS A 165 16.87 20.63 3.23
C HIS A 165 17.32 21.00 1.80
N ALA A 166 16.90 22.17 1.32
CA ALA A 166 17.25 22.64 -0.01
C ALA A 166 18.76 22.86 -0.11
N GLY A 167 19.40 22.23 -1.10
CA GLY A 167 20.85 22.29 -1.30
C GLY A 167 21.67 21.40 -0.37
N HIS A 168 21.04 20.56 0.45
CA HIS A 168 21.75 19.56 1.25
C HIS A 168 22.04 18.29 0.43
N ASP A 169 23.04 17.54 0.88
CA ASP A 169 23.34 16.23 0.34
C ASP A 169 22.30 15.22 0.84
N VAL A 170 21.59 14.58 -0.10
CA VAL A 170 20.46 13.70 0.17
C VAL A 170 20.54 12.42 -0.66
N GLU A 171 20.19 11.31 -0.03
CA GLU A 171 20.27 9.97 -0.58
C GLU A 171 18.91 9.25 -0.43
N PHE A 172 18.49 8.53 -1.47
CA PHE A 172 17.30 7.69 -1.41
C PHE A 172 17.54 6.44 -0.56
N ILE A 173 16.63 6.13 0.35
CA ILE A 173 16.72 4.96 1.22
C ILE A 173 15.83 3.84 0.71
N ARG A 174 14.51 4.11 0.66
CA ARG A 174 13.47 3.13 0.32
C ARG A 174 12.15 3.83 0.02
N HIS A 175 11.30 3.13 -0.71
CA HIS A 175 9.89 3.42 -0.89
C HIS A 175 9.12 2.40 -0.04
N ASP A 176 8.54 2.82 1.07
CA ASP A 176 7.92 1.87 1.99
C ASP A 176 6.82 2.53 2.82
N ARG A 177 6.26 1.76 3.75
CA ARG A 177 5.38 2.24 4.82
C ARG A 177 6.14 2.55 6.11
#